data_AF-A0A2H0GRY6-F1
#
_entry.id   AF-A0A2H0GRY6-F1
#
_cell.length_a   1.000
_cell.length_b   1.000
_cell.length_c   1.000
_cell.angle_alpha   90.00
_cell.angle_beta   90.00
_cell.angle_gamma   90.00
#
_symmetry.space_group_name_H-M   'P 1'
#
loop_
_entity.id
_entity.type
_entity.pdbx_description
1 polymer ?
#
loop_
_entity_poly.entity_id
_entity_poly.type
_entity_poly.pdbx_seq_one_letter_code
_entity_poly.pdbx_strand_id
1 'polypeptide(L)'
;MINLVLKYNILMISLLVLTLSGYSQVTKLVGEQIRISDSDKVELKCIPVKITKTMQIDKVTGNNDGFWIQKDSETIYKFKDMKEPIGIRLKPGTYYVYPNLKANQREAQVEVSLQ
;
A
#
# COMPACT_ATOMS: atom_id res chain seq x y z
N MET A 1 2.40 8.47 -54.61
CA MET A 1 1.42 8.61 -53.50
C MET A 1 1.51 7.49 -52.46
N ILE A 2 1.67 6.22 -52.83
CA ILE A 2 1.71 5.06 -51.90
C ILE A 2 2.83 5.17 -50.84
N ASN A 3 4.00 5.72 -51.20
CA ASN A 3 5.15 5.88 -50.30
C ASN A 3 4.94 6.92 -49.17
N LEU A 4 4.00 7.85 -49.32
CA LEU A 4 3.72 8.86 -48.30
C LEU A 4 2.80 8.29 -47.21
N VAL A 5 1.77 7.54 -47.64
CA VAL A 5 0.80 6.88 -46.75
C VAL A 5 1.47 5.82 -45.87
N LEU A 6 2.43 5.05 -46.40
CA LEU A 6 3.18 4.07 -45.61
C LEU A 6 4.04 4.73 -44.52
N LYS A 7 4.70 5.86 -44.82
CA LYS A 7 5.53 6.61 -43.86
C LYS A 7 4.70 7.20 -42.71
N TYR A 8 3.51 7.75 -43.02
CA TYR A 8 2.61 8.28 -41.99
C TYR A 8 2.01 7.19 -41.10
N ASN A 9 1.70 6.02 -41.65
CA ASN A 9 1.22 4.88 -40.85
C ASN A 9 2.29 4.35 -39.90
N ILE A 10 3.55 4.26 -40.33
CA ILE A 10 4.66 3.84 -39.45
C ILE A 10 4.91 4.88 -38.34
N LEU A 11 4.81 6.18 -38.66
CA LEU A 11 4.97 7.27 -37.69
C LEU A 11 3.82 7.31 -36.65
N MET A 12 2.59 6.98 -37.05
CA MET A 12 1.45 6.90 -36.13
C MET A 12 1.55 5.68 -35.20
N ILE A 13 2.08 4.56 -35.69
CA ILE A 13 2.29 3.36 -34.87
C ILE A 13 3.41 3.60 -33.83
N SER A 14 4.47 4.34 -34.17
CA SER A 14 5.52 4.67 -33.19
C SER A 14 5.06 5.67 -32.13
N LEU A 15 4.13 6.58 -32.46
CA LEU A 15 3.56 7.54 -31.51
C LEU A 15 2.57 6.88 -30.52
N LEU A 16 1.88 5.80 -30.94
CA LEU A 16 0.92 5.08 -30.10
C LEU A 16 1.57 4.16 -29.06
N VAL A 17 2.81 3.70 -29.29
CA VAL A 17 3.53 2.82 -28.36
C VAL A 17 4.10 3.60 -27.15
N LEU A 18 4.26 4.92 -27.26
CA LEU A 18 4.79 5.79 -26.21
C LEU A 18 3.78 6.13 -25.09
N THR A 19 2.50 5.79 -25.21
CA THR A 19 1.47 6.14 -24.22
C THR A 19 1.23 5.07 -23.14
N LEU A 20 2.01 3.98 -23.09
CA LEU A 20 1.78 2.86 -22.17
C LEU A 20 2.59 2.91 -20.86
N SER A 21 3.47 3.88 -20.66
CA SER A 21 4.34 3.98 -19.48
C SER A 21 3.73 4.82 -18.35
N GLY A 22 2.48 4.52 -17.97
CA GLY A 22 1.75 5.25 -16.93
C GLY A 22 1.10 4.38 -15.86
N TYR A 23 1.39 3.07 -15.77
CA TYR A 23 0.86 2.25 -14.69
C TYR A 23 1.51 2.66 -13.36
N SER A 24 0.80 3.49 -12.58
CA SER A 24 1.12 3.72 -11.19
C SER A 24 1.08 2.38 -10.46
N GLN A 25 2.26 1.84 -10.12
CA GLN A 25 2.35 0.60 -9.35
C GLN A 25 1.88 0.87 -7.93
N VAL A 26 0.67 0.41 -7.62
CA VAL A 26 0.14 0.44 -6.26
C VAL A 26 0.91 -0.56 -5.41
N THR A 27 1.63 -0.06 -4.41
CA THR A 27 2.32 -0.90 -3.42
C THR A 27 1.41 -1.10 -2.21
N LYS A 28 1.28 -2.31 -1.70
CA LYS A 28 0.39 -2.64 -0.57
C LYS A 28 1.19 -3.08 0.65
N LEU A 29 0.93 -2.50 1.81
CA LEU A 29 1.34 -3.05 3.11
C LEU A 29 0.16 -3.80 3.72
N VAL A 30 0.39 -5.01 4.22
CA VAL A 30 -0.66 -5.84 4.83
C VAL A 30 -0.19 -6.35 6.18
N GLY A 31 -1.07 -6.23 7.17
CA GLY A 31 -0.84 -6.64 8.54
C GLY A 31 -2.07 -7.25 9.17
N GLU A 32 -1.85 -8.15 10.10
CA GLU A 32 -2.87 -8.89 10.83
C GLU A 32 -2.53 -8.95 12.32
N GLN A 33 -3.58 -8.95 13.14
CA GLN A 33 -3.51 -9.21 14.57
C GLN A 33 -4.52 -10.29 14.92
N ILE A 34 -4.06 -11.35 15.59
CA ILE A 34 -4.87 -12.53 15.92
C ILE A 34 -4.81 -12.76 17.43
N ARG A 35 -5.94 -12.87 18.10
CA ARG A 35 -6.01 -13.26 19.51
C ARG A 35 -5.75 -14.75 19.65
N ILE A 36 -4.78 -15.11 20.49
CA ILE A 36 -4.45 -16.49 20.80
C ILE A 36 -5.27 -16.89 22.03
N SER A 37 -6.24 -17.80 21.82
CA SER A 37 -7.18 -18.32 22.84
C SER A 37 -8.00 -17.24 23.58
N ASP A 38 -8.63 -17.59 24.70
CA ASP A 38 -9.34 -16.65 25.59
C ASP A 38 -8.37 -15.82 26.46
N SER A 39 -7.09 -15.79 26.10
CA SER A 39 -6.08 -14.98 26.79
C SER A 39 -5.95 -13.59 26.16
N ASP A 40 -5.39 -12.64 26.90
CA ASP A 40 -5.05 -11.29 26.40
C ASP A 40 -3.84 -11.29 25.44
N LYS A 41 -3.33 -12.46 25.06
CA LYS A 41 -2.18 -12.57 24.14
C LYS A 41 -2.64 -12.43 22.69
N VAL A 42 -1.82 -11.72 21.92
CA VAL A 42 -2.05 -11.44 20.51
C VAL A 42 -0.82 -11.82 19.70
N GLU A 43 -1.04 -12.43 18.54
CA GLU A 43 -0.06 -12.66 17.50
C GLU A 43 -0.13 -11.51 16.49
N LEU A 44 1.02 -11.04 16.02
CA LEU A 44 1.13 -10.03 14.97
C LEU A 44 1.78 -10.65 13.74
N LYS A 45 1.12 -10.53 12.59
CA LYS A 45 1.64 -10.98 11.29
C LYS A 45 1.71 -9.79 10.35
N CYS A 46 2.77 -9.73 9.55
CA CYS A 46 2.97 -8.67 8.57
C CYS A 46 3.89 -9.19 7.47
N ILE A 47 3.63 -8.77 6.23
CA ILE A 47 4.58 -8.94 5.12
C ILE A 47 5.37 -7.63 5.02
N PRO A 48 6.67 -7.61 5.37
CA PRO A 48 7.47 -6.40 5.29
C PRO A 48 7.59 -5.92 3.84
N VAL A 49 7.42 -4.61 3.65
CA VAL A 49 7.52 -3.99 2.33
C VAL A 49 8.70 -3.03 2.30
N LYS A 50 9.65 -3.29 1.41
CA LYS A 50 10.75 -2.38 1.13
C LYS A 50 10.33 -1.39 0.06
N ILE A 51 10.32 -0.11 0.40
CA ILE A 51 10.04 0.99 -0.52
C ILE A 51 11.37 1.68 -0.87
N THR A 52 11.62 1.90 -2.15
CA THR A 52 12.88 2.48 -2.68
C THR A 52 12.77 3.96 -3.06
N LYS A 53 11.56 4.52 -3.10
CA LYS A 53 11.28 5.94 -3.38
C LYS A 53 10.25 6.49 -2.39
N THR A 54 10.09 7.79 -2.29
CA THR A 54 8.98 8.34 -1.48
C THR A 54 7.64 7.96 -2.12
N MET A 55 6.72 7.43 -1.33
CA MET A 55 5.36 7.06 -1.76
C MET A 55 4.32 7.68 -0.83
N GLN A 56 3.12 7.96 -1.35
CA GLN A 56 2.02 8.53 -0.60
C GLN A 56 0.97 7.46 -0.28
N ILE A 57 0.42 7.49 0.94
CA ILE A 57 -0.75 6.68 1.30
C ILE A 57 -1.96 7.20 0.53
N ASP A 58 -2.54 6.34 -0.30
CA ASP A 58 -3.72 6.64 -1.11
C ASP A 58 -5.00 6.14 -0.45
N LYS A 59 -4.94 4.93 0.13
CA LYS A 59 -6.11 4.23 0.65
C LYS A 59 -5.71 3.33 1.79
N VAL A 60 -6.60 3.23 2.78
CA VAL A 60 -6.51 2.23 3.84
C VAL A 60 -7.82 1.49 3.97
N THR A 61 -7.76 0.17 4.09
CA THR A 61 -8.92 -0.70 4.30
C THR A 61 -8.62 -1.71 5.39
N GLY A 62 -9.64 -2.16 6.10
CA GLY A 62 -9.48 -3.16 7.14
C GLY A 62 -10.72 -3.29 8.00
N ASN A 63 -10.72 -4.29 8.88
CA ASN A 63 -11.82 -4.58 9.81
C ASN A 63 -11.43 -4.31 11.27
N ASN A 64 -10.45 -3.43 11.49
CA ASN A 64 -9.73 -3.16 12.73
C ASN A 64 -10.20 -1.88 13.47
N ASP A 65 -9.70 -1.66 14.69
CA ASP A 65 -9.91 -0.45 15.51
C ASP A 65 -8.70 0.50 15.44
N GLY A 66 -8.42 1.00 14.23
CA GLY A 66 -7.18 1.72 13.97
C GLY A 66 -5.96 0.80 13.84
N PHE A 67 -4.80 1.37 13.56
CA PHE A 67 -3.61 0.63 13.18
C PHE A 67 -2.35 1.46 13.44
N TRP A 68 -1.18 0.83 13.33
CA TRP A 68 0.10 1.55 13.38
C TRP A 68 1.03 1.11 12.26
N ILE A 69 1.95 2.01 11.91
CA ILE A 69 2.98 1.79 10.91
C ILE A 69 4.33 1.80 11.63
N GLN A 70 5.14 0.77 11.36
CA GLN A 70 6.53 0.73 11.78
C GLN A 70 7.44 0.91 10.57
N LYS A 71 8.57 1.57 10.80
CA LYS A 71 9.69 1.62 9.86
C LYS A 71 10.88 0.98 10.55
N ASP A 72 11.43 -0.05 9.92
CA ASP A 72 12.50 -0.88 10.46
C ASP A 72 12.05 -1.53 11.81
N SER A 73 12.35 -0.92 12.96
CA SER A 73 11.91 -1.41 14.28
C SER A 73 11.15 -0.37 15.11
N GLU A 74 10.89 0.81 14.54
CA GLU A 74 10.30 1.94 15.26
C GLU A 74 8.87 2.21 14.79
N THR A 75 7.96 2.42 15.74
CA THR A 75 6.61 2.87 15.42
C THR A 75 6.64 4.35 15.09
N ILE A 76 6.37 4.69 13.83
CA ILE A 76 6.43 6.06 13.33
C ILE A 76 5.06 6.73 13.30
N TYR A 77 3.98 5.94 13.21
CA TYR A 77 2.61 6.45 13.20
C TYR A 77 1.66 5.50 13.91
N LYS A 78 0.64 6.07 14.56
CA LYS A 78 -0.51 5.35 15.14
C LYS A 78 -1.77 6.12 14.79
N PHE A 79 -2.74 5.43 14.21
CA PHE A 79 -4.00 6.02 13.75
C PHE A 79 -5.17 5.32 14.41
N LYS A 80 -6.15 6.09 14.88
CA LYS A 80 -7.45 5.54 15.32
C LYS A 80 -8.44 5.49 14.17
N ASP A 81 -8.39 6.47 13.27
CA ASP A 81 -9.24 6.54 12.08
C ASP A 81 -8.45 6.07 10.83
N MET A 82 -9.10 5.28 9.98
CA MET A 82 -8.54 4.76 8.73
C MET A 82 -8.37 5.85 7.65
N LYS A 83 -9.02 7.01 7.78
CA LYS A 83 -8.93 8.11 6.82
C LYS A 83 -7.82 9.12 7.13
N GLU A 84 -7.47 9.28 8.40
CA GLU A 84 -6.37 10.15 8.87
C GLU A 84 -5.03 9.96 8.13
N PRO A 85 -4.57 8.74 7.81
CA PRO A 85 -3.29 8.52 7.14
C PRO A 85 -3.24 8.93 5.66
N ILE A 86 -4.39 9.17 5.01
CA ILE A 86 -4.45 9.45 3.57
C ILE A 86 -3.70 10.75 3.25
N GLY A 87 -2.76 10.70 2.31
CA GLY A 87 -1.91 11.82 1.92
C GLY A 87 -0.54 11.87 2.62
N ILE A 88 -0.31 11.07 3.67
CA ILE A 88 1.00 10.97 4.32
C ILE A 88 2.01 10.35 3.36
N ARG A 89 3.23 10.90 3.34
CA ARG A 89 4.34 10.44 2.52
C ARG A 89 5.34 9.63 3.32
N LEU A 90 5.56 8.40 2.90
CA LEU A 90 6.54 7.48 3.44
C LEU A 90 7.84 7.58 2.62
N LYS A 91 8.95 7.91 3.29
CA LYS A 91 10.29 7.94 2.67
C LYS A 91 10.80 6.51 2.39
N PRO A 92 11.85 6.32 1.59
CA PRO A 92 12.46 5.00 1.40
C PRO A 92 12.79 4.30 2.74
N GLY A 93 12.54 2.98 2.79
CA GLY A 93 12.70 2.18 4.01
C GLY A 93 11.94 0.86 3.96
N THR A 94 12.11 0.04 5.00
CA THR A 94 11.32 -1.18 5.20
C THR A 94 10.19 -0.88 6.15
N TYR A 95 8.96 -1.16 5.74
CA TYR A 95 7.77 -0.83 6.48
C TYR A 95 6.96 -2.06 6.85
N TYR A 96 6.29 -1.94 7.99
CA TYR A 96 5.39 -2.91 8.56
C TYR A 96 4.11 -2.17 8.95
N VAL A 97 2.98 -2.85 8.83
CA VAL A 97 1.69 -2.33 9.28
C VAL A 97 1.03 -3.36 10.16
N TYR A 98 0.33 -2.91 11.19
CA TYR A 98 -0.37 -3.79 12.12
C TYR A 98 -1.69 -3.17 12.56
N PRO A 99 -2.80 -3.93 12.52
CA PRO A 99 -4.09 -3.47 12.98
C PRO A 99 -4.22 -3.60 14.50
N ASN A 100 -5.13 -2.85 15.11
CA ASN A 100 -5.66 -3.14 16.43
C ASN A 100 -6.94 -3.98 16.32
N LEU A 101 -7.11 -4.97 17.21
CA LEU A 101 -8.39 -5.67 17.38
C LEU A 101 -9.47 -4.75 17.96
N LYS A 102 -10.70 -4.87 17.46
CA LYS A 102 -11.89 -4.34 18.16
C LYS A 102 -12.19 -5.16 19.41
N ALA A 103 -13.03 -4.61 20.28
CA ALA A 103 -13.60 -5.36 21.40
C ALA A 103 -14.27 -6.66 20.89
N ASN A 104 -13.94 -7.78 21.53
CA ASN A 104 -14.43 -9.14 21.20
C ASN A 104 -14.07 -9.65 19.79
N GLN A 105 -13.20 -8.97 19.05
CA GLN A 105 -12.72 -9.45 17.76
C GLN A 105 -11.56 -10.44 17.97
N ARG A 106 -11.62 -11.57 17.25
CA ARG A 106 -10.56 -12.59 17.28
C ARG A 106 -9.43 -12.27 16.31
N GLU A 107 -9.74 -11.70 15.16
CA GLU A 107 -8.78 -11.43 14.09
C GLU A 107 -9.11 -10.10 13.42
N ALA A 108 -8.08 -9.28 13.22
CA ALA A 108 -8.15 -8.03 12.48
C ALA A 108 -7.08 -8.00 11.40
N GLN A 109 -7.39 -7.31 10.30
CA GLN A 109 -6.50 -7.09 9.17
C GLN A 109 -6.55 -5.62 8.76
N VAL A 110 -5.42 -5.11 8.30
CA VAL A 110 -5.29 -3.81 7.63
C VAL A 110 -4.48 -3.94 6.35
N GLU A 111 -4.93 -3.26 5.30
CA GLU A 111 -4.22 -3.05 4.05
C GLU A 111 -4.05 -1.54 3.81
N VAL A 112 -2.82 -1.11 3.56
CA VAL A 112 -2.46 0.27 3.20
C VAL A 112 -1.93 0.28 1.77
N SER A 113 -2.59 1.01 0.88
CA SER A 113 -2.18 1.21 -0.51
C SER A 113 -1.35 2.49 -0.65
N LEU A 114 -0.24 2.38 -1.37
CA LEU A 114 0.71 3.44 -1.64
C LEU A 114 0.90 3.68 -3.14
N GLN A 115 1.16 4.93 -3.52
CA GLN A 115 1.51 5.34 -4.89
C GLN A 115 2.70 6.31 -4.94
#